data_AF-A0AA91HK30-F1
#
_entry.id   AF-A0AA91HK30-F1
#
_cell.length_a   1.000
_cell.length_b   1.000
_cell.length_c   1.000
_cell.angle_alpha   90.00
_cell.angle_beta   90.00
_cell.angle_gamma   90.00
#
_symmetry.space_group_name_H-M   'P 1'
#
loop_
_entity.id
_entity.type
_entity.pdbx_description
1 polymer ?
#
loop_
_entity_poly.entity_id
_entity_poly.type
_entity_poly.pdbx_seq_one_letter_code
_entity_poly.pdbx_strand_id
1 'polypeptide(L)'
;MLQLLKDYNLTDYVDEVKEWYDGYLFGNIEIYNPWSTLMYVDCKLNSSDNKPISFWANTSGNDLVVNYIQNGSDELHEGFEQLIQGKSLTKYIKPELTYREMDNINNIYSFLLLTGYLKIKEDLGENKYKLIIPNKEVYEIYKQTFLSYFEDYTFVRKENLYQSLVKGDVDHANEILGDILSRSISYFDNEESFYHGFLLGLFSGKKIKSNQIEKRCMEDLIYVSFLNKSFRQH
;
A
#
# COMPACT_ATOMS: atom_id res chain seq x y z
N MET A 1 -7.10 9.59 26.45
CA MET A 1 -5.73 9.09 26.17
C MET A 1 -4.75 9.47 27.29
N LEU A 2 -4.42 10.75 27.51
CA LEU A 2 -3.38 11.13 28.49
C LEU A 2 -3.66 10.62 29.93
N GLN A 3 -4.90 10.72 30.39
CA GLN A 3 -5.29 10.20 31.70
C GLN A 3 -5.10 8.68 31.77
N LEU A 4 -5.50 7.95 30.73
CA LEU A 4 -5.32 6.50 30.63
C LEU A 4 -3.83 6.13 30.73
N LEU A 5 -2.96 6.76 29.93
CA LEU A 5 -1.52 6.48 30.00
C LEU A 5 -0.94 6.82 31.38
N LYS A 6 -1.40 7.90 32.00
CA LYS A 6 -0.98 8.28 33.36
C LYS A 6 -1.38 7.25 34.41
N ASP A 7 -2.62 6.75 34.35
CA ASP A 7 -3.15 5.78 35.31
C ASP A 7 -2.35 4.46 35.28
N TYR A 8 -1.71 4.14 34.15
CA TYR A 8 -0.88 2.95 33.97
C TYR A 8 0.64 3.23 33.94
N ASN A 9 1.10 4.45 34.25
CA ASN A 9 2.51 4.86 34.22
C ASN A 9 3.19 4.72 32.83
N LEU A 10 2.45 5.02 31.76
CA LEU A 10 2.89 4.94 30.36
C LEU A 10 3.03 6.31 29.68
N THR A 11 3.23 7.39 30.45
CA THR A 11 3.30 8.76 29.92
C THR A 11 4.46 8.99 28.95
N ASP A 12 5.52 8.19 29.05
CA ASP A 12 6.69 8.28 28.15
C ASP A 12 6.36 7.84 26.71
N TYR A 13 5.21 7.19 26.51
CA TYR A 13 4.78 6.66 25.22
C TYR A 13 3.72 7.51 24.51
N VAL A 14 3.47 8.73 24.99
CA VAL A 14 2.44 9.63 24.42
C VAL A 14 2.65 9.87 22.93
N ASP A 15 3.89 10.12 22.51
CA ASP A 15 4.20 10.40 21.10
C ASP A 15 4.00 9.16 20.23
N GLU A 16 4.35 7.96 20.74
CA GLU A 16 4.12 6.69 20.04
C GLU A 16 2.63 6.42 19.85
N VAL A 17 1.82 6.60 20.90
CA VAL A 17 0.35 6.46 20.83
C VAL A 17 -0.26 7.49 19.89
N LYS A 18 0.29 8.71 19.86
CA LYS A 18 -0.15 9.78 18.96
C LYS A 18 0.13 9.45 17.50
N GLU A 19 1.35 9.05 17.17
CA GLU A 19 1.71 8.66 15.80
C GLU A 19 0.84 7.51 15.28
N TRP A 20 0.54 6.53 16.14
CA TRP A 20 -0.13 5.31 15.74
C TRP A 20 -1.65 5.40 15.71
N TYR A 21 -2.26 6.08 16.68
CA TYR A 21 -3.70 5.93 16.93
C TYR A 21 -4.48 7.26 16.94
N ASP A 22 -3.82 8.42 16.85
CA ASP A 22 -4.47 9.73 16.76
C ASP A 22 -4.84 10.09 15.32
N GLY A 23 -5.94 10.81 15.10
CA GLY A 23 -6.20 11.35 13.76
C GLY A 23 -7.66 11.62 13.41
N TYR A 24 -8.63 11.32 14.29
CA TYR A 24 -10.05 11.50 13.97
C TYR A 24 -10.56 12.83 14.54
N LEU A 25 -10.87 13.80 13.67
CA LEU A 25 -11.33 15.11 14.12
C LEU A 25 -12.81 15.08 14.51
N PHE A 26 -13.10 15.48 15.75
CA PHE A 26 -14.47 15.68 16.22
C PHE A 26 -14.61 17.10 16.78
N GLY A 27 -15.29 17.96 16.03
CA GLY A 27 -15.22 19.41 16.27
C GLY A 27 -13.79 19.91 16.07
N ASN A 28 -13.18 20.44 17.12
CA ASN A 28 -11.81 20.97 17.10
C ASN A 28 -10.81 20.10 17.89
N ILE A 29 -11.19 18.84 18.18
CA ILE A 29 -10.39 17.93 19.01
C ILE A 29 -10.09 16.68 18.18
N GLU A 30 -8.81 16.32 18.08
CA GLU A 30 -8.44 15.02 17.53
C GLU A 30 -8.69 13.93 18.58
N ILE A 31 -9.32 12.85 18.13
CA ILE A 31 -9.72 11.70 18.91
C ILE A 31 -8.89 10.51 18.41
N TYR A 32 -8.41 9.75 19.39
CA TYR A 32 -7.68 8.52 19.18
C TYR A 32 -8.63 7.37 18.90
N ASN A 33 -8.22 6.38 18.11
CA ASN A 33 -8.95 5.12 18.01
C ASN A 33 -9.06 4.50 19.43
N PRO A 34 -10.27 4.35 20.00
CA PRO A 34 -10.43 3.89 21.37
C PRO A 34 -9.96 2.44 21.56
N TRP A 35 -10.25 1.58 20.59
CA TRP A 35 -9.89 0.16 20.65
C TRP A 35 -8.38 -0.01 20.60
N SER A 36 -7.72 0.59 19.61
CA SER A 36 -6.28 0.46 19.42
C SER A 36 -5.50 1.07 20.58
N THR A 37 -5.99 2.18 21.15
CA THR A 37 -5.37 2.78 22.35
C THR A 37 -5.48 1.88 23.58
N LEU A 38 -6.64 1.24 23.80
CA LEU A 38 -6.84 0.29 24.90
C LEU A 38 -5.96 -0.95 24.72
N MET A 39 -5.91 -1.48 23.51
CA MET A 39 -5.09 -2.66 23.21
C MET A 39 -3.60 -2.39 23.33
N TYR A 40 -3.15 -1.21 22.92
CA TYR A 40 -1.77 -0.80 23.12
C TYR A 40 -1.37 -0.80 24.60
N VAL A 41 -2.22 -0.23 25.46
CA VAL A 41 -1.99 -0.22 26.92
C VAL A 41 -1.97 -1.64 27.48
N ASP A 42 -2.90 -2.51 27.07
CA ASP A 42 -2.93 -3.91 27.47
C ASP A 42 -1.66 -4.66 27.06
N CYS A 43 -1.21 -4.50 25.82
CA CYS A 43 0.03 -5.08 25.32
C CYS A 43 1.25 -4.62 26.14
N LYS A 44 1.38 -3.31 26.41
CA LYS A 44 2.49 -2.76 27.22
C LYS A 44 2.58 -3.35 28.62
N LEU A 45 1.45 -3.75 29.20
CA LEU A 45 1.38 -4.30 30.55
C LEU A 45 1.63 -5.81 30.59
N ASN A 46 1.20 -6.53 29.55
CA ASN A 46 1.09 -7.99 29.58
C ASN A 46 2.03 -8.73 28.61
N SER A 47 2.70 -8.04 27.68
CA SER A 47 3.52 -8.65 26.63
C SER A 47 5.01 -8.33 26.78
N SER A 48 5.87 -9.25 26.35
CA SER A 48 7.31 -8.98 26.22
C SER A 48 7.65 -8.20 24.96
N ASP A 49 6.80 -8.30 23.93
CA ASP A 49 6.85 -7.46 22.74
C ASP A 49 5.92 -6.26 22.93
N ASN A 50 6.53 -5.09 23.05
CA ASN A 50 5.91 -3.84 23.47
C ASN A 50 5.80 -2.85 22.32
N LYS A 51 5.82 -3.32 21.08
CA LYS A 51 5.75 -2.44 19.92
C LYS A 51 4.28 -2.09 19.60
N PRO A 52 4.01 -0.85 19.18
CA PRO A 52 2.72 -0.51 18.61
C PRO A 52 2.49 -1.31 17.33
N ILE A 53 1.26 -1.78 17.16
CA ILE A 53 0.83 -2.53 15.99
C ILE A 53 -0.53 -2.02 15.49
N SER A 54 -0.93 -2.47 14.31
CA SER A 54 -2.29 -2.25 13.82
C SER A 54 -3.25 -3.22 14.50
N PHE A 55 -3.98 -2.74 15.50
CA PHE A 55 -5.00 -3.51 16.22
C PHE A 55 -6.31 -3.55 15.43
N TRP A 56 -6.56 -2.51 14.64
CA TRP A 56 -7.69 -2.41 13.73
C TRP A 56 -7.57 -3.40 12.55
N ALA A 57 -6.35 -3.78 12.15
CA ALA A 57 -6.11 -4.77 11.08
C ALA A 57 -6.82 -6.13 11.29
N ASN A 58 -7.24 -6.47 12.51
CA ASN A 58 -7.85 -7.76 12.84
C ASN A 58 -9.39 -7.74 12.95
N THR A 59 -10.07 -6.78 12.31
CA THR A 59 -11.53 -6.64 12.36
C THR A 59 -12.19 -6.92 10.99
N SER A 60 -13.46 -7.35 11.01
CA SER A 60 -14.23 -7.74 9.82
C SER A 60 -14.44 -6.62 8.79
N GLY A 61 -14.20 -5.36 9.15
CA GLY A 61 -14.27 -4.23 8.20
C GLY A 61 -13.13 -4.19 7.19
N ASN A 62 -12.02 -4.92 7.43
CA ASN A 62 -10.88 -4.95 6.51
C ASN A 62 -11.17 -5.74 5.24
N ASP A 63 -12.04 -6.75 5.29
CA ASP A 63 -12.34 -7.58 4.12
C ASP A 63 -12.86 -6.74 2.95
N LEU A 64 -13.63 -5.68 3.24
CA LEU A 64 -14.10 -4.73 2.23
C LEU A 64 -12.96 -3.88 1.67
N VAL A 65 -12.07 -3.36 2.52
CA VAL A 65 -10.89 -2.58 2.08
C VAL A 65 -9.97 -3.45 1.22
N VAL A 66 -9.72 -4.68 1.65
CA VAL A 66 -8.95 -5.69 0.90
C VAL A 66 -9.60 -5.98 -0.44
N ASN A 67 -10.91 -6.27 -0.44
CA ASN A 67 -11.66 -6.52 -1.67
C ASN A 67 -11.60 -5.34 -2.64
N TYR A 68 -11.69 -4.11 -2.14
CA TYR A 68 -11.59 -2.92 -2.97
C TYR A 68 -10.20 -2.71 -3.55
N ILE A 69 -9.14 -2.92 -2.76
CA ILE A 69 -7.78 -2.80 -3.26
C ILE A 69 -7.47 -3.93 -4.25
N GLN A 70 -7.93 -5.16 -4.01
CA GLN A 70 -7.67 -6.29 -4.89
C GLN A 70 -8.44 -6.22 -6.22
N ASN A 71 -9.71 -5.80 -6.17
CA ASN A 71 -10.61 -5.80 -7.33
C ASN A 71 -10.91 -4.39 -7.88
N GLY A 72 -10.15 -3.39 -7.43
CA GLY A 72 -10.28 -2.01 -7.86
C GLY A 72 -9.93 -1.76 -9.33
N SER A 73 -10.41 -0.65 -9.87
CA SER A 73 -9.94 -0.13 -11.16
C SER A 73 -8.53 0.47 -11.04
N ASP A 74 -7.85 0.66 -12.17
CA ASP A 74 -6.53 1.30 -12.19
C ASP A 74 -6.57 2.72 -11.56
N GLU A 75 -7.66 3.48 -11.75
CA GLU A 75 -7.85 4.78 -11.08
C GLU A 75 -7.89 4.64 -9.54
N LEU A 76 -8.48 3.55 -9.05
CA LEU A 76 -8.55 3.27 -7.62
C LEU A 76 -7.16 2.96 -7.07
N HIS A 77 -6.39 2.14 -7.78
CA HIS A 77 -5.00 1.80 -7.42
C HIS A 77 -4.12 3.05 -7.40
N GLU A 78 -4.19 3.90 -8.41
CA GLU A 78 -3.46 5.17 -8.44
C GLU A 78 -3.82 6.06 -7.25
N GLY A 79 -5.10 6.10 -6.87
CA GLY A 79 -5.55 6.80 -5.67
C GLY A 79 -4.93 6.25 -4.39
N PHE A 80 -4.87 4.92 -4.24
CA PHE A 80 -4.24 4.27 -3.10
C PHE A 80 -2.73 4.51 -3.05
N GLU A 81 -2.03 4.44 -4.19
CA GLU A 81 -0.61 4.77 -4.29
C GLU A 81 -0.33 6.19 -3.82
N GLN A 82 -1.13 7.17 -4.26
CA GLN A 82 -1.01 8.55 -3.80
C GLN A 82 -1.18 8.67 -2.28
N LEU A 83 -2.17 7.98 -1.70
CA LEU A 83 -2.40 7.99 -0.25
C LEU A 83 -1.23 7.39 0.52
N ILE A 84 -0.65 6.28 0.04
CA ILE A 84 0.53 5.64 0.64
C ILE A 84 1.77 6.57 0.55
N GLN A 85 1.90 7.35 -0.52
CA GLN A 85 2.95 8.38 -0.62
C GLN A 85 2.68 9.61 0.27
N GLY A 86 1.64 9.60 1.10
CA GLY A 86 1.26 10.71 1.97
C GLY A 86 0.60 11.89 1.24
N LYS A 87 0.22 11.72 -0.04
CA LYS A 87 -0.54 12.72 -0.79
C LYS A 87 -2.02 12.67 -0.39
N SER A 88 -2.74 13.76 -0.70
CA SER A 88 -4.17 13.84 -0.44
C SER A 88 -5.00 13.62 -1.71
N LEU A 89 -6.12 12.91 -1.59
CA LEU A 89 -7.08 12.75 -2.67
C LEU A 89 -8.19 13.78 -2.56
N THR A 90 -8.60 14.37 -3.68
CA THR A 90 -9.78 15.24 -3.75
C THR A 90 -10.97 14.44 -4.26
N LYS A 91 -11.96 14.17 -3.42
CA LYS A 91 -13.12 13.33 -3.76
C LYS A 91 -14.42 13.95 -3.25
N TYR A 92 -15.51 13.62 -3.94
CA TYR A 92 -16.86 13.91 -3.45
C TYR A 92 -17.26 12.86 -2.43
N ILE A 93 -17.84 13.29 -1.33
CA ILE A 93 -18.29 12.43 -0.24
C ILE A 93 -19.81 12.48 -0.16
N LYS A 94 -20.43 11.30 -0.09
CA LYS A 94 -21.83 11.16 0.27
C LYS A 94 -21.92 11.03 1.80
N PRO A 95 -22.43 12.04 2.52
CA PRO A 95 -22.45 12.02 3.99
C PRO A 95 -23.36 10.91 4.55
N GLU A 96 -24.42 10.58 3.79
CA GLU A 96 -25.42 9.59 4.16
C GLU A 96 -25.30 8.37 3.25
N LEU A 97 -24.61 7.34 3.73
CA LEU A 97 -24.57 6.03 3.08
C LEU A 97 -25.47 5.05 3.83
N THR A 98 -26.39 4.41 3.12
CA THR A 98 -27.06 3.23 3.66
C THR A 98 -26.13 2.01 3.58
N TYR A 99 -26.35 0.99 4.43
CA TYR A 99 -25.54 -0.24 4.41
C TYR A 99 -25.51 -0.90 3.03
N ARG A 100 -26.62 -0.86 2.28
CA ARG A 100 -26.71 -1.40 0.91
C ARG A 100 -25.85 -0.65 -0.10
N GLU A 101 -25.51 0.60 0.19
CA GLU A 101 -24.70 1.45 -0.68
C GLU A 101 -23.21 1.40 -0.34
N MET A 102 -22.84 0.74 0.78
CA MET A 102 -21.45 0.59 1.22
C MET A 102 -20.63 -0.36 0.34
N ASP A 103 -21.28 -1.32 -0.32
CA ASP A 103 -20.64 -2.27 -1.25
C ASP A 103 -20.53 -1.73 -2.68
N ASN A 104 -21.02 -0.51 -2.93
CA ASN A 104 -20.92 0.12 -4.25
C ASN A 104 -19.57 0.82 -4.40
N ILE A 105 -18.79 0.40 -5.39
CA ILE A 105 -17.46 0.94 -5.68
C ILE A 105 -17.46 2.46 -5.89
N ASN A 106 -18.55 3.04 -6.38
CA ASN A 106 -18.69 4.50 -6.55
C ASN A 106 -18.71 5.25 -5.21
N ASN A 107 -19.02 4.57 -4.11
CA ASN A 107 -19.11 5.13 -2.77
C ASN A 107 -17.87 4.83 -1.92
N ILE A 108 -16.83 4.21 -2.49
CA ILE A 108 -15.68 3.72 -1.72
C ILE A 108 -15.05 4.79 -0.84
N TYR A 109 -14.79 6.00 -1.35
CA TYR A 109 -14.15 7.05 -0.55
C TYR A 109 -15.06 7.57 0.57
N SER A 110 -16.37 7.49 0.38
CA SER A 110 -17.35 7.80 1.43
C SER A 110 -17.37 6.69 2.49
N PHE A 111 -17.34 5.42 2.07
CA PHE A 111 -17.21 4.29 2.99
C PHE A 111 -15.92 4.37 3.80
N LEU A 112 -14.76 4.53 3.14
CA LEU A 112 -13.45 4.63 3.78
C LEU A 112 -13.37 5.80 4.77
N LEU A 113 -14.02 6.93 4.47
CA LEU A 113 -14.09 8.05 5.40
C LEU A 113 -14.99 7.74 6.60
N LEU A 114 -16.22 7.27 6.37
CA LEU A 114 -17.20 6.99 7.44
C LEU A 114 -16.74 5.88 8.38
N THR A 115 -15.95 4.94 7.87
CA THR A 115 -15.37 3.85 8.66
C THR A 115 -14.01 4.19 9.24
N GLY A 116 -13.46 5.38 8.99
CA GLY A 116 -12.21 5.84 9.61
C GLY A 116 -10.92 5.32 8.98
N TYR A 117 -10.98 4.75 7.77
CA TYR A 117 -9.78 4.47 6.96
C TYR A 117 -9.23 5.73 6.27
N LEU A 118 -10.00 6.81 6.22
CA LEU A 118 -9.55 8.13 5.77
C LEU A 118 -9.99 9.20 6.78
N LYS A 119 -9.29 10.34 6.80
CA LYS A 119 -9.74 11.56 7.48
C LYS A 119 -9.81 12.73 6.50
N ILE A 120 -10.65 13.70 6.82
CA ILE A 120 -10.69 14.99 6.13
C ILE A 120 -9.46 15.79 6.55
N LYS A 121 -8.66 16.20 5.57
CA LYS A 121 -7.59 17.19 5.71
C LYS A 121 -8.12 18.60 5.51
N GLU A 122 -9.02 18.77 4.54
CA GLU A 122 -9.58 20.07 4.16
C GLU A 122 -10.99 19.89 3.59
N ASP A 123 -11.91 20.76 4.00
CA ASP A 123 -13.24 20.90 3.40
C ASP A 123 -13.18 21.94 2.27
N LEU A 124 -13.50 21.52 1.05
CA LEU A 124 -13.49 22.37 -0.14
C LEU A 124 -14.89 22.91 -0.49
N GLY A 125 -15.90 22.60 0.32
CA GLY A 125 -17.30 22.93 0.07
C GLY A 125 -18.00 21.95 -0.88
N GLU A 126 -19.33 22.05 -0.97
CA GLU A 126 -20.16 21.28 -1.91
C GLU A 126 -19.93 19.75 -1.85
N ASN A 127 -19.80 19.21 -0.63
CA ASN A 127 -19.49 17.80 -0.37
C ASN A 127 -18.16 17.31 -0.97
N LYS A 128 -17.22 18.21 -1.24
CA LYS A 128 -15.90 17.90 -1.79
C LYS A 128 -14.83 18.09 -0.73
N TYR A 129 -13.98 17.08 -0.55
CA TYR A 129 -13.00 17.06 0.53
C TYR A 129 -11.63 16.61 0.03
N LYS A 130 -10.57 17.12 0.68
CA LYS A 130 -9.25 16.50 0.62
C LYS A 130 -9.13 15.45 1.70
N LEU A 131 -8.81 14.23 1.31
CA LEU A 131 -8.73 13.07 2.18
C LEU A 131 -7.28 12.60 2.30
N ILE A 132 -6.90 12.14 3.50
CA ILE A 132 -5.60 11.52 3.78
C ILE A 132 -5.79 10.29 4.68
N ILE A 133 -4.75 9.45 4.75
CA ILE A 133 -4.66 8.39 5.75
C ILE A 133 -4.54 9.03 7.15
N PRO A 134 -5.31 8.58 8.15
CA PRO A 134 -5.40 9.27 9.43
C PRO A 134 -4.18 9.12 10.32
N ASN A 135 -3.58 7.92 10.36
CA ASN A 135 -2.53 7.55 11.29
C ASN A 135 -1.72 6.36 10.77
N LYS A 136 -0.66 6.01 11.53
CA LYS A 136 0.24 4.92 11.15
C LYS A 136 -0.42 3.54 11.22
N GLU A 137 -1.39 3.33 12.11
CA GLU A 137 -2.15 2.08 12.17
C GLU A 137 -2.87 1.78 10.85
N VAL A 138 -3.58 2.77 10.30
CA VAL A 138 -4.30 2.64 9.03
C VAL A 138 -3.33 2.61 7.86
N TYR A 139 -2.24 3.37 7.92
CA TYR A 139 -1.18 3.32 6.92
C TYR A 139 -0.62 1.90 6.73
N GLU A 140 -0.32 1.19 7.83
CA GLU A 140 0.17 -0.18 7.76
C GLU A 140 -0.86 -1.14 7.15
N ILE A 141 -2.16 -0.95 7.39
CA ILE A 141 -3.22 -1.74 6.72
C ILE A 141 -3.13 -1.53 5.20
N TYR A 142 -3.13 -0.28 4.74
CA TYR A 142 -3.05 0.05 3.32
C TYR A 142 -1.78 -0.53 2.68
N LYS A 143 -0.65 -0.37 3.37
CA LYS A 143 0.65 -0.88 2.94
C LYS A 143 0.62 -2.40 2.75
N GLN A 144 0.17 -3.15 3.76
CA GLN A 144 0.12 -4.61 3.69
C GLN A 144 -0.86 -5.11 2.62
N THR A 145 -2.05 -4.50 2.53
CA THR A 145 -3.03 -4.88 1.52
C THR A 145 -2.53 -4.59 0.10
N PHE A 146 -1.90 -3.43 -0.12
CA PHE A 146 -1.36 -3.07 -1.42
C PHE A 146 -0.15 -3.94 -1.79
N LEU A 147 0.73 -4.27 -0.84
CA LEU A 147 1.82 -5.23 -1.05
C LEU A 147 1.28 -6.62 -1.45
N SER A 148 0.27 -7.13 -0.74
CA SER A 148 -0.38 -8.40 -1.10
C SER A 148 -0.99 -8.36 -2.49
N TYR A 149 -1.71 -7.28 -2.85
CA TYR A 149 -2.22 -7.08 -4.19
C TYR A 149 -1.10 -7.09 -5.24
N PHE A 150 0.01 -6.39 -4.97
CA PHE A 150 1.14 -6.32 -5.88
C PHE A 150 1.83 -7.68 -6.04
N GLU A 151 1.99 -8.45 -4.96
CA GLU A 151 2.51 -9.81 -5.00
C GLU A 151 1.61 -10.73 -5.86
N ASP A 152 0.30 -10.69 -5.67
CA ASP A 152 -0.65 -11.46 -6.50
C ASP A 152 -0.61 -11.02 -7.97
N TYR A 153 -0.58 -9.71 -8.21
CA TYR A 153 -0.49 -9.10 -9.54
C TYR A 153 0.75 -9.56 -10.30
N THR A 154 1.90 -9.57 -9.61
CA THR A 154 3.20 -9.96 -10.17
C THR A 154 3.31 -11.46 -10.33
N PHE A 155 2.78 -12.27 -9.41
CA PHE A 155 2.80 -13.73 -9.50
C PHE A 155 2.06 -14.23 -10.75
N VAL A 156 0.86 -13.72 -11.01
CA VAL A 156 0.07 -14.09 -12.21
C VAL A 156 0.82 -13.73 -13.49
N ARG A 157 1.46 -12.55 -13.53
CA ARG A 157 2.18 -12.07 -14.72
C ARG A 157 3.55 -12.70 -14.89
N LYS A 158 4.20 -13.15 -13.82
CA LYS A 158 5.50 -13.84 -13.85
C LYS A 158 5.45 -15.10 -14.71
N GLU A 159 4.37 -15.88 -14.64
CA GLU A 159 4.23 -17.07 -15.48
C GLU A 159 4.02 -16.69 -16.95
N ASN A 160 3.20 -15.68 -17.25
CA ASN A 160 3.01 -15.17 -18.61
C ASN A 160 4.32 -14.60 -19.21
N LEU A 161 5.08 -13.86 -18.41
CA LEU A 161 6.40 -13.36 -18.78
C LEU A 161 7.34 -14.52 -19.10
N TYR A 162 7.37 -15.56 -18.26
CA TYR A 162 8.18 -16.75 -18.51
C TYR A 162 7.78 -17.46 -19.82
N GLN A 163 6.48 -17.67 -20.05
CA GLN A 163 6.00 -18.31 -21.28
C GLN A 163 6.38 -17.49 -22.53
N SER A 164 6.31 -16.17 -22.45
CA SER A 164 6.72 -15.26 -23.54
C SER A 164 8.22 -15.39 -23.82
N LEU A 165 9.04 -15.39 -22.77
CA LEU A 165 10.49 -15.59 -22.88
C LEU A 165 10.85 -16.96 -23.47
N VAL A 166 10.17 -18.04 -23.06
CA VAL A 166 10.39 -19.40 -23.61
C VAL A 166 10.03 -19.49 -25.09
N LYS A 167 8.98 -18.79 -25.51
CA LYS A 167 8.54 -18.74 -26.91
C LYS A 167 9.38 -17.78 -27.78
N GLY A 168 10.25 -16.98 -27.18
CA GLY A 168 11.01 -15.93 -27.86
C GLY A 168 10.15 -14.73 -28.28
N ASP A 169 8.98 -14.54 -27.65
CA ASP A 169 8.07 -13.42 -27.89
C ASP A 169 8.54 -12.20 -27.09
N VAL A 170 9.49 -11.47 -27.68
CA VAL A 170 10.17 -10.33 -27.03
C VAL A 170 9.22 -9.15 -26.83
N ASP A 171 8.33 -8.90 -27.79
CA ASP A 171 7.41 -7.77 -27.72
C ASP A 171 6.42 -7.96 -26.56
N HIS A 172 5.80 -9.14 -26.45
CA HIS A 172 4.90 -9.43 -25.35
C HIS A 172 5.60 -9.51 -23.99
N ALA A 173 6.84 -10.02 -23.94
CA ALA A 173 7.65 -10.00 -22.73
C ALA A 173 7.96 -8.56 -22.26
N ASN A 174 8.24 -7.64 -23.19
CA ASN A 174 8.46 -6.23 -22.89
C ASN A 174 7.20 -5.54 -22.36
N GLU A 175 6.04 -5.82 -22.94
CA GLU A 175 4.76 -5.30 -22.47
C GLU A 175 4.48 -5.70 -21.03
N ILE A 176 4.62 -7.00 -20.71
CA ILE A 176 4.39 -7.52 -19.37
C ILE A 176 5.38 -6.93 -18.36
N LEU A 177 6.66 -6.84 -18.74
CA LEU A 177 7.68 -6.27 -17.87
C LEU A 177 7.45 -4.78 -17.64
N GLY A 178 7.12 -4.02 -18.68
CA GLY A 178 6.80 -2.59 -18.58
C GLY A 178 5.59 -2.32 -17.70
N ASP A 179 4.54 -3.13 -17.83
CA ASP A 179 3.34 -3.05 -16.98
C ASP A 179 3.66 -3.30 -15.51
N ILE A 180 4.38 -4.38 -15.19
CA ILE A 180 4.77 -4.68 -13.81
C ILE A 180 5.65 -3.56 -13.22
N LEU A 181 6.62 -3.07 -14.00
CA LEU A 181 7.51 -2.01 -13.55
C LEU A 181 6.72 -0.72 -13.34
N SER A 182 5.85 -0.31 -14.26
CA SER A 182 5.11 0.96 -14.12
C SER A 182 4.37 1.10 -12.77
N ARG A 183 3.81 -0.02 -12.27
CA ARG A 183 3.11 -0.08 -10.98
C ARG A 183 4.06 -0.17 -9.78
N SER A 184 5.24 -0.77 -9.94
CA SER A 184 6.23 -0.83 -8.84
C SER A 184 6.95 0.50 -8.63
N ILE A 185 7.25 1.21 -9.71
CA ILE A 185 7.99 2.49 -9.69
C ILE A 185 7.20 3.56 -8.96
N SER A 186 5.87 3.59 -9.14
CA SER A 186 5.00 4.49 -8.40
C SER A 186 5.13 4.28 -6.89
N TYR A 187 5.26 3.03 -6.43
CA TYR A 187 5.26 2.73 -4.99
C TYR A 187 6.63 2.89 -4.30
N PHE A 188 7.74 2.50 -4.95
CA PHE A 188 9.06 2.39 -4.32
C PHE A 188 10.02 3.57 -4.55
N ASP A 189 9.55 4.65 -5.20
CA ASP A 189 10.27 5.91 -5.40
C ASP A 189 11.80 5.73 -5.60
N ASN A 190 12.18 5.19 -6.76
CA ASN A 190 13.57 5.08 -7.23
C ASN A 190 14.57 4.26 -6.35
N GLU A 191 14.11 3.33 -5.53
CA GLU A 191 14.99 2.34 -4.88
C GLU A 191 15.48 1.30 -5.92
N GLU A 192 16.63 1.56 -6.58
CA GLU A 192 17.32 0.63 -7.51
C GLU A 192 17.50 -0.78 -6.89
N SER A 193 17.67 -0.84 -5.57
CA SER A 193 17.69 -2.04 -4.73
C SER A 193 16.41 -2.90 -4.88
N PHE A 194 15.24 -2.28 -5.00
CA PHE A 194 13.97 -2.98 -5.19
C PHE A 194 13.89 -3.61 -6.58
N TYR A 195 14.34 -2.93 -7.64
CA TYR A 195 14.38 -3.49 -8.99
C TYR A 195 15.28 -4.72 -9.06
N HIS A 196 16.46 -4.64 -8.43
CA HIS A 196 17.36 -5.80 -8.35
C HIS A 196 16.73 -6.95 -7.56
N GLY A 197 16.16 -6.68 -6.38
CA GLY A 197 15.45 -7.69 -5.60
C GLY A 197 14.27 -8.31 -6.34
N PHE A 198 13.51 -7.49 -7.08
CA PHE A 198 12.36 -7.88 -7.87
C PHE A 198 12.74 -8.74 -9.08
N LEU A 199 13.76 -8.35 -9.85
CA LEU A 199 14.27 -9.15 -10.97
C LEU A 199 14.89 -10.47 -10.48
N LEU A 200 15.65 -10.43 -9.38
CA LEU A 200 16.18 -11.63 -8.74
C LEU A 200 15.03 -12.54 -8.26
N GLY A 201 13.95 -11.98 -7.72
CA GLY A 201 12.74 -12.71 -7.31
C GLY A 201 11.94 -13.26 -8.49
N LEU A 202 11.85 -12.53 -9.61
CA LEU A 202 11.24 -12.98 -10.86
C LEU A 202 11.96 -14.22 -11.41
N PHE A 203 13.28 -14.30 -11.29
CA PHE A 203 14.06 -15.41 -11.82
C PHE A 203 14.51 -16.45 -10.78
N SER A 204 14.26 -16.23 -9.49
CA SER A 204 14.50 -17.22 -8.46
C SER A 204 13.54 -18.41 -8.63
N GLY A 205 14.11 -19.60 -8.75
CA GLY A 205 13.38 -20.87 -8.94
C GLY A 205 13.44 -21.47 -10.35
N LYS A 206 13.92 -20.75 -11.38
CA LYS A 206 14.12 -21.33 -12.72
C LYS A 206 15.60 -21.25 -13.12
N LYS A 207 16.22 -22.40 -13.46
CA LYS A 207 17.61 -22.46 -13.94
C LYS A 207 17.72 -21.76 -15.30
N ILE A 208 18.19 -20.52 -15.32
CA ILE A 208 18.61 -19.86 -16.55
C ILE A 208 19.89 -20.54 -17.01
N LYS A 209 19.78 -21.46 -17.98
CA LYS A 209 20.96 -21.96 -18.68
C LYS A 209 21.29 -20.97 -19.80
N SER A 210 22.29 -20.12 -19.53
CA SER A 210 23.00 -19.38 -20.58
C SER A 210 23.53 -20.40 -21.60
N ASN A 211 23.09 -20.31 -22.85
CA ASN A 211 23.72 -21.04 -23.94
C ASN A 211 25.10 -20.41 -24.15
N GLN A 212 26.13 -21.26 -24.02
CA GLN A 212 27.54 -20.92 -24.01
C GLN A 212 27.95 -19.97 -25.15
N ILE A 213 28.21 -18.70 -24.82
CA ILE A 213 29.36 -17.94 -25.33
C ILE A 213 29.87 -17.03 -24.19
N GLU A 214 31.08 -17.33 -23.73
CA GLU A 214 31.99 -16.52 -22.88
C GLU A 214 31.51 -16.02 -21.50
N LYS A 215 31.76 -16.89 -20.51
CA LYS A 215 32.00 -16.54 -19.10
C LYS A 215 33.12 -15.49 -18.95
N ARG A 216 32.80 -14.21 -19.10
CA ARG A 216 33.35 -13.10 -18.27
C ARG A 216 32.80 -11.71 -18.58
N CYS A 217 31.97 -11.53 -19.60
CA CYS A 217 31.44 -10.20 -19.96
C CYS A 217 29.91 -10.13 -20.17
N MET A 218 29.15 -11.19 -19.86
CA MET A 218 27.71 -11.23 -20.12
C MET A 218 26.81 -10.75 -18.97
N GLU A 219 27.34 -10.49 -17.77
CA GLU A 219 26.55 -9.89 -16.69
C GLU A 219 26.33 -8.39 -16.93
N ASP A 220 27.27 -7.72 -17.62
CA ASP A 220 27.16 -6.29 -17.93
C ASP A 220 26.47 -6.02 -19.29
N LEU A 221 26.66 -6.88 -20.30
CA LEU A 221 26.23 -6.56 -21.68
C LEU A 221 24.74 -6.79 -21.98
N ILE A 222 24.07 -7.72 -21.31
CA ILE A 222 22.61 -7.91 -21.47
C ILE A 222 21.86 -6.85 -20.65
N TYR A 223 22.36 -6.50 -19.46
CA TYR A 223 21.82 -5.42 -18.63
C TYR A 223 21.93 -4.05 -19.31
N VAL A 224 23.09 -3.73 -19.89
CA VAL A 224 23.35 -2.41 -20.49
C VAL A 224 22.71 -2.25 -21.88
N SER A 225 22.53 -3.33 -22.66
CA SER A 225 21.89 -3.25 -23.99
C SER A 225 20.36 -3.15 -23.93
N PHE A 226 19.73 -3.75 -22.91
CA PHE A 226 18.29 -3.66 -22.67
C PHE A 226 17.90 -2.27 -22.13
N LEU A 227 18.70 -1.72 -21.20
CA LEU A 227 18.50 -0.35 -20.68
C LEU A 227 18.83 0.72 -21.74
N ASN A 228 19.93 0.61 -22.50
CA ASN A 228 20.26 1.64 -23.50
C ASN A 228 19.30 1.74 -24.70
N LYS A 229 18.49 0.71 -24.98
CA LYS A 229 17.48 0.76 -26.04
C LYS A 229 16.18 1.42 -25.58
N SER A 230 15.75 1.21 -24.33
CA SER A 230 14.56 1.88 -23.78
C SER A 230 14.80 3.35 -23.44
N PHE A 231 16.02 3.75 -23.07
CA PHE A 231 16.33 5.14 -22.67
C PHE A 231 16.83 6.05 -23.81
N ARG A 232 16.68 5.67 -25.09
CA ARG A 232 17.02 6.53 -26.25
C ARG A 232 15.81 7.03 -27.06
N GLN A 233 14.59 6.83 -26.58
CA GLN A 233 13.40 7.33 -27.29
C GLN A 233 12.43 8.22 -26.48
N HIS A 234 12.73 8.57 -25.22
CA HIS A 234 12.05 9.66 -24.52
C HIS A 234 13.03 10.50 -23.71
#